data_AF-A0AAV8UW39-F1
#
_entry.id   AF-A0AAV8UW39-F1
#
_cell.length_a   1.000
_cell.length_b   1.000
_cell.length_c   1.000
_cell.angle_alpha   90.00
_cell.angle_beta   90.00
_cell.angle_gamma   90.00
#
_symmetry.space_group_name_H-M   'P 1'
#
loop_
_entity.id
_entity.type
_entity.pdbx_description
1 polymer ?
#
loop_
_entity_poly.entity_id
_entity_poly.type
_entity_poly.pdbx_seq_one_letter_code
_entity_poly.pdbx_strand_id
1 'polypeptide(L)'
;MSAVESCFVGCGVWYGKERGGLSVRRRRRVAVRSELGERTGKKASFGEGRRTEKVSGEEEDEREDCGWDKVEELVDVLVEKLSGKKIDVVLGITRGGMVPAVLMCEKMKLRNLMSATVMFYTDSGSRFYGLTHPSFLHFPEDQLIEGRNVLIVDDVWDTGRTARSVRERVLRAGGEPSVAVLHFKPYRNQFDDMPDFFAETTDSWIMYAWEPSPDEPSEQAP
;
A
#
# COMPACT_ATOMS: atom_id res chain seq x y z
N MET A 1 27.27 2.98 -44.20
CA MET A 1 26.01 3.64 -43.79
C MET A 1 24.92 2.59 -43.71
N SER A 2 24.59 2.18 -42.49
CA SER A 2 23.31 1.60 -42.10
C SER A 2 23.33 1.64 -40.58
N ALA A 3 22.51 2.50 -40.02
CA ALA A 3 22.35 2.74 -38.60
C ALA A 3 20.88 2.54 -38.25
N VAL A 4 20.63 2.10 -37.00
CA VAL A 4 19.37 2.14 -36.23
C VAL A 4 18.16 1.40 -36.84
N GLU A 5 17.27 0.73 -36.11
CA GLU A 5 16.83 0.92 -34.72
C GLU A 5 16.07 -0.33 -34.23
N SER A 6 16.06 -0.51 -32.91
CA SER A 6 15.23 -1.44 -32.15
C SER A 6 13.75 -1.08 -32.26
N CYS A 7 12.86 -2.08 -32.34
CA CYS A 7 11.41 -1.84 -32.17
C CYS A 7 10.83 -2.79 -31.13
N PHE A 8 10.47 -2.17 -30.01
CA PHE A 8 9.70 -2.68 -28.89
C PHE A 8 8.21 -2.73 -29.30
N VAL A 9 7.54 -3.86 -29.11
CA VAL A 9 6.07 -3.98 -29.16
C VAL A 9 5.72 -4.90 -27.99
N GLY A 10 4.92 -4.54 -27.00
CA GLY A 10 3.82 -3.58 -26.96
C GLY A 10 2.66 -4.33 -26.30
N CYS A 11 2.39 -3.98 -25.04
CA CYS A 11 1.37 -4.56 -24.15
C CYS A 11 -0.03 -4.54 -24.80
N GLY A 12 -0.69 -5.70 -24.89
CA GLY A 12 -2.04 -5.84 -25.45
C GLY A 12 -3.12 -5.71 -24.37
N VAL A 13 -3.81 -4.57 -24.35
CA VAL A 13 -5.06 -4.36 -23.59
C VAL A 13 -6.25 -4.58 -24.52
N TRP A 14 -7.17 -5.46 -24.14
CA TRP A 14 -8.46 -5.65 -24.79
C TRP A 14 -9.51 -4.70 -24.20
N TYR A 15 -10.22 -3.96 -25.05
CA TYR A 15 -11.39 -3.15 -24.66
C TYR A 15 -12.68 -3.86 -25.12
N GLY A 16 -13.53 -4.22 -24.16
CA GLY A 16 -14.93 -4.57 -24.36
C GLY A 16 -15.82 -3.35 -24.09
N LYS A 17 -16.83 -3.13 -24.94
CA LYS A 17 -17.63 -1.90 -25.04
C LYS A 17 -18.97 -1.99 -24.29
N GLU A 18 -19.16 -1.02 -23.38
CA GLU A 18 -20.37 -0.30 -22.91
C GLU A 18 -21.56 -1.06 -22.26
N ARG A 19 -21.95 -0.62 -21.04
CA ARG A 19 -23.00 0.40 -20.78
C ARG A 19 -23.11 0.68 -19.27
N GLY A 20 -23.14 1.95 -18.87
CA GLY A 20 -23.45 2.39 -17.50
C GLY A 20 -22.54 3.52 -17.04
N GLY A 21 -23.03 4.76 -17.11
CA GLY A 21 -22.24 5.96 -16.89
C GLY A 21 -21.82 6.15 -15.44
N LEU A 22 -20.54 6.51 -15.24
CA LEU A 22 -20.06 7.23 -14.07
C LEU A 22 -19.35 8.51 -14.55
N SER A 23 -19.77 9.66 -14.02
CA SER A 23 -19.16 10.94 -14.36
C SER A 23 -17.77 11.04 -13.74
N VAL A 24 -16.73 11.02 -14.57
CA VAL A 24 -15.36 11.31 -14.14
C VAL A 24 -15.20 12.83 -14.02
N ARG A 25 -15.21 13.36 -12.79
CA ARG A 25 -14.74 14.72 -12.52
C ARG A 25 -13.22 14.75 -12.66
N ARG A 26 -12.72 15.12 -13.84
CA ARG A 26 -11.30 15.46 -14.05
C ARG A 26 -10.93 16.67 -13.18
N ARG A 27 -10.21 16.47 -12.08
CA ARG A 27 -9.48 17.58 -11.43
C ARG A 27 -8.37 18.04 -12.39
N ARG A 28 -8.31 19.35 -12.62
CA ARG A 28 -7.34 20.00 -13.50
C ARG A 28 -5.92 19.79 -12.96
N ARG A 29 -5.00 19.29 -13.81
CA ARG A 29 -3.56 19.43 -13.58
C ARG A 29 -3.25 20.92 -13.48
N VAL A 30 -2.72 21.37 -12.34
CA VAL A 30 -2.04 22.65 -12.24
C VAL A 30 -0.64 22.44 -12.84
N ALA A 31 -0.42 23.02 -14.02
CA ALA A 31 0.90 23.07 -14.63
C ALA A 31 1.78 24.05 -13.84
N VAL A 32 2.87 23.55 -13.26
CA VAL A 32 3.95 24.40 -12.74
C VAL A 32 4.81 24.79 -13.94
N ARG A 33 4.67 26.02 -14.42
CA ARG A 33 5.58 26.60 -15.41
C ARG A 33 6.81 27.13 -14.67
N SER A 34 7.98 26.62 -15.02
CA SER A 34 9.28 27.21 -14.68
C SER A 34 9.56 28.35 -15.66
N GLU A 35 9.65 29.59 -15.17
CA GLU A 35 10.20 30.71 -15.95
C GLU A 35 11.45 31.24 -15.24
N LEU A 36 12.61 30.87 -15.79
CA LEU A 36 13.88 31.58 -15.65
C LEU A 36 13.80 32.82 -16.55
N GLY A 37 14.01 34.01 -16.00
CA GLY A 37 13.99 35.26 -16.75
C GLY A 37 14.67 36.39 -15.99
N GLU A 38 15.60 37.06 -16.67
CA GLU A 38 16.66 37.92 -16.16
C GLU A 38 16.23 39.29 -15.59
N ARG A 39 17.17 39.88 -14.84
CA ARG A 39 17.17 41.22 -14.25
C ARG A 39 16.96 42.33 -15.28
N THR A 40 16.18 43.35 -14.93
CA THR A 40 16.57 44.78 -15.02
C THR A 40 15.72 45.62 -14.07
N GLY A 41 16.33 46.62 -13.44
CA GLY A 41 15.75 47.36 -12.33
C GLY A 41 14.85 48.55 -12.72
N LYS A 42 13.94 48.89 -11.81
CA LYS A 42 13.50 50.26 -11.52
C LYS A 42 12.78 50.32 -10.18
N LYS A 43 13.16 51.31 -9.37
CA LYS A 43 12.57 51.64 -8.06
C LYS A 43 11.12 52.09 -8.22
N ALA A 44 10.23 51.60 -7.35
CA ALA A 44 9.00 52.30 -7.00
C ALA A 44 8.59 51.92 -5.57
N SER A 45 8.04 52.93 -4.90
CA SER A 45 7.77 53.12 -3.49
C SER A 45 6.75 52.18 -2.85
N PHE A 46 7.10 51.81 -1.62
CA PHE A 46 6.29 51.56 -0.42
C PHE A 46 4.78 51.82 -0.54
N GLY A 47 3.99 50.76 -0.37
CA GLY A 47 2.56 50.79 -0.11
C GLY A 47 2.20 49.62 0.80
N GLU A 48 1.61 49.91 1.95
CA GLU A 48 1.16 48.97 2.98
C GLU A 48 0.18 47.93 2.42
N GLY A 49 0.71 46.73 2.15
CA GLY A 49 -0.06 45.54 1.82
C GLY A 49 -0.21 44.68 3.07
N ARG A 50 -1.41 44.68 3.65
CA ARG A 50 -1.84 43.78 4.73
C ARG A 50 -1.52 42.34 4.31
N ARG A 51 -0.49 41.76 4.94
CA ARG A 51 -0.04 40.39 4.72
C ARG A 51 -1.14 39.48 5.26
N THR A 52 -2.01 38.99 4.37
CA THR A 52 -2.88 37.86 4.71
C THR A 52 -1.97 36.66 4.91
N GLU A 53 -1.68 36.34 6.16
CA GLU A 53 -1.07 35.07 6.54
C GLU A 53 -1.92 33.96 5.95
N LYS A 54 -1.35 33.22 5.00
CA LYS A 54 -1.86 31.90 4.66
C LYS A 54 -1.64 31.05 5.90
N VAL A 55 -2.69 30.90 6.69
CA VAL A 55 -2.81 29.81 7.65
C VAL A 55 -2.66 28.53 6.82
N SER A 56 -1.51 27.87 6.94
CA SER A 56 -1.32 26.51 6.47
C SER A 56 -2.28 25.64 7.27
N GLY A 57 -3.46 25.40 6.72
CA GLY A 57 -4.35 24.37 7.24
C GLY A 57 -3.57 23.06 7.19
N GLU A 58 -3.35 22.47 8.36
CA GLU A 58 -3.03 21.05 8.46
C GLU A 58 -4.24 20.34 7.82
N GLU A 59 -4.04 19.76 6.63
CA GLU A 59 -5.03 18.86 6.05
C GLU A 59 -5.13 17.69 7.03
N GLU A 60 -6.18 17.68 7.86
CA GLU A 60 -6.53 16.49 8.63
C GLU A 60 -6.70 15.35 7.61
N ASP A 61 -5.86 14.32 7.69
CA ASP A 61 -6.01 13.11 6.86
C ASP A 61 -7.47 12.67 6.99
N GLU A 62 -8.23 12.73 5.88
CA GLU A 62 -9.62 12.26 5.84
C GLU A 62 -9.65 10.83 6.41
N ARG A 63 -10.52 10.57 7.38
CA ARG A 63 -10.66 9.25 8.01
C ARG A 63 -11.74 8.45 7.30
N GLU A 64 -11.46 7.18 7.05
CA GLU A 64 -12.37 6.24 6.41
C GLU A 64 -12.62 5.04 7.34
N ASP A 65 -13.87 4.81 7.71
CA ASP A 65 -14.25 3.66 8.52
C ASP A 65 -14.44 2.42 7.63
N CYS A 66 -13.63 1.39 7.87
CA CYS A 66 -13.69 0.11 7.17
C CYS A 66 -14.31 -0.95 8.09
N GLY A 67 -15.65 -0.91 8.18
CA GLY A 67 -16.45 -1.88 8.92
C GLY A 67 -16.43 -3.29 8.31
N TRP A 68 -16.99 -4.27 9.03
CA TRP A 68 -16.97 -5.68 8.62
C TRP A 68 -17.54 -5.93 7.23
N ASP A 69 -18.67 -5.30 6.88
CA ASP A 69 -19.28 -5.43 5.55
C ASP A 69 -18.30 -5.00 4.44
N LYS A 70 -17.61 -3.86 4.64
CA LYS A 70 -16.62 -3.35 3.70
C LYS A 70 -15.38 -4.26 3.62
N VAL A 71 -14.93 -4.81 4.75
CA VAL A 71 -13.83 -5.79 4.77
C VAL A 71 -14.19 -7.02 3.94
N GLU A 72 -15.40 -7.56 4.09
CA GLU A 72 -15.87 -8.71 3.31
C GLU A 72 -15.91 -8.41 1.81
N GLU A 73 -16.42 -7.24 1.41
CA GLU A 73 -16.41 -6.78 0.02
C GLU A 73 -14.99 -6.69 -0.56
N LEU A 74 -14.06 -6.08 0.18
CA LEU A 74 -12.66 -5.95 -0.26
C LEU A 74 -11.97 -7.31 -0.38
N VAL A 75 -12.26 -8.23 0.53
CA VAL A 75 -11.78 -9.62 0.45
C VAL A 75 -12.35 -10.32 -0.79
N ASP A 76 -13.63 -10.16 -1.09
CA ASP A 76 -14.24 -10.75 -2.29
C ASP A 76 -13.55 -10.26 -3.57
N VAL A 77 -13.24 -8.96 -3.67
CA VAL A 77 -12.46 -8.40 -4.78
C VAL A 77 -11.08 -9.08 -4.90
N LEU A 78 -10.38 -9.33 -3.79
CA LEU A 78 -9.09 -10.01 -3.82
C LEU A 78 -9.21 -11.48 -4.24
N VAL A 79 -10.22 -12.19 -3.74
CA VAL A 79 -10.47 -13.59 -4.08
C VAL A 79 -10.75 -13.73 -5.58
N GLU A 80 -11.55 -12.82 -6.15
CA GLU A 80 -11.80 -12.80 -7.60
C GLU A 80 -10.51 -12.57 -8.40
N LYS A 81 -9.67 -11.60 -7.99
CA LYS A 81 -8.39 -11.30 -8.65
C LYS A 81 -7.38 -12.45 -8.58
N LEU A 82 -7.46 -13.27 -7.54
CA LEU A 82 -6.63 -14.46 -7.34
C LEU A 82 -7.21 -15.73 -7.99
N SER A 83 -8.37 -15.64 -8.63
CA SER A 83 -9.01 -16.79 -9.28
C SER A 83 -8.07 -17.45 -10.30
N GLY A 84 -7.91 -18.77 -10.19
CA GLY A 84 -7.03 -19.56 -11.04
C GLY A 84 -5.54 -19.46 -10.72
N LYS A 85 -5.13 -18.68 -9.70
CA LYS A 85 -3.75 -18.68 -9.20
C LYS A 85 -3.53 -19.90 -8.30
N LYS A 86 -2.36 -20.51 -8.43
CA LYS A 86 -1.91 -21.56 -7.52
C LYS A 86 -1.37 -20.91 -6.25
N ILE A 87 -1.92 -21.26 -5.11
CA ILE A 87 -1.47 -20.80 -3.79
C ILE A 87 -1.28 -22.03 -2.91
N ASP A 88 -0.05 -22.26 -2.47
CA ASP A 88 0.30 -23.41 -1.64
C ASP A 88 0.25 -23.05 -0.15
N VAL A 89 0.56 -21.79 0.20
CA VAL A 89 0.57 -21.24 1.56
C VAL A 89 0.08 -19.80 1.55
N VAL A 90 -0.76 -19.45 2.52
CA VAL A 90 -1.09 -18.05 2.85
C VAL A 90 -0.26 -17.63 4.05
N LEU A 91 0.42 -16.49 3.95
CA LEU A 91 1.26 -15.92 4.99
C LEU A 91 0.67 -14.57 5.43
N GLY A 92 -0.07 -14.56 6.53
CA GLY A 92 -0.64 -13.33 7.11
C GLY A 92 0.41 -12.53 7.87
N ILE A 93 0.54 -11.24 7.54
CA ILE A 93 1.39 -10.32 8.29
C ILE A 93 0.63 -9.90 9.56
N THR A 94 1.19 -10.21 10.72
CA THR A 94 0.57 -9.83 11.99
C THR A 94 0.82 -8.35 12.27
N ARG A 95 -0.14 -7.61 12.81
CA ARG A 95 -1.46 -8.09 13.28
C ARG A 95 -2.56 -7.94 12.21
N GLY A 96 -2.56 -6.82 11.50
CA GLY A 96 -3.64 -6.39 10.61
C GLY A 96 -3.97 -7.37 9.49
N GLY A 97 -2.96 -7.93 8.83
CA GLY A 97 -3.12 -8.92 7.76
C GLY A 97 -3.77 -10.25 8.16
N MET A 98 -3.89 -10.57 9.46
CA MET A 98 -4.45 -11.86 9.88
C MET A 98 -5.95 -11.98 9.57
N VAL A 99 -6.71 -10.91 9.76
CA VAL A 99 -8.16 -10.93 9.47
C VAL A 99 -8.43 -11.19 7.98
N PRO A 100 -7.89 -10.40 7.03
CA PRO A 100 -8.07 -10.68 5.61
C PRO A 100 -7.48 -12.04 5.22
N ALA A 101 -6.34 -12.47 5.80
CA ALA A 101 -5.76 -13.78 5.50
C ALA A 101 -6.71 -14.94 5.82
N VAL A 102 -7.35 -14.91 6.99
CA VAL A 102 -8.32 -15.94 7.40
C VAL A 102 -9.55 -15.94 6.49
N LEU A 103 -10.13 -14.77 6.21
CA LEU A 103 -11.30 -14.65 5.34
C LEU A 103 -11.01 -15.15 3.91
N MET A 104 -9.84 -14.82 3.37
CA MET A 104 -9.40 -15.32 2.07
C MET A 104 -9.19 -16.83 2.08
N CYS A 105 -8.58 -17.39 3.13
CA CYS A 105 -8.40 -18.85 3.27
C CYS A 105 -9.74 -19.59 3.22
N GLU A 106 -10.74 -19.11 3.96
CA GLU A 106 -12.08 -19.72 3.99
C GLU A 106 -12.75 -19.67 2.63
N LYS A 107 -12.79 -18.50 1.98
CA LYS A 107 -13.42 -18.33 0.66
C LYS A 107 -12.72 -19.15 -0.44
N MET A 108 -11.39 -19.26 -0.38
CA MET A 108 -10.57 -20.00 -1.35
C MET A 108 -10.37 -21.48 -1.00
N LYS A 109 -10.88 -21.93 0.16
CA LYS A 109 -10.71 -23.29 0.69
C LYS A 109 -9.24 -23.69 0.87
N LEU A 110 -8.39 -22.73 1.26
CA LEU A 110 -6.98 -22.93 1.57
C LEU A 110 -6.82 -23.25 3.06
N ARG A 111 -6.02 -24.26 3.39
CA ARG A 111 -5.80 -24.67 4.81
C ARG A 111 -4.44 -24.31 5.36
N ASN A 112 -3.47 -24.05 4.48
CA ASN A 112 -2.10 -23.75 4.89
C ASN A 112 -1.98 -22.25 5.16
N LEU A 113 -2.41 -21.83 6.35
CA LEU A 113 -2.23 -20.47 6.84
C LEU A 113 -1.06 -20.42 7.84
N MET A 114 -0.15 -19.48 7.63
CA MET A 114 0.99 -19.19 8.51
C MET A 114 1.01 -17.69 8.81
N SER A 115 1.83 -17.29 9.79
CA SER A 115 1.96 -15.90 10.19
C SER A 115 3.41 -15.41 10.15
N ALA A 116 3.59 -14.13 9.85
CA ALA A 116 4.87 -13.44 9.96
C ALA A 116 4.70 -12.18 10.82
N THR A 117 5.60 -11.97 11.77
CA THR A 117 5.64 -10.78 12.62
C THR A 117 6.94 -10.03 12.34
N VAL A 118 6.82 -8.83 11.77
CA VAL A 118 7.95 -7.95 11.47
C VAL A 118 7.82 -6.65 12.25
N MET A 119 8.93 -6.24 12.86
CA MET A 119 9.09 -4.96 13.52
C MET A 119 10.23 -4.21 12.84
N PHE A 120 10.12 -2.90 12.78
CA PHE A 120 11.22 -2.06 12.31
C PHE A 120 11.83 -1.31 13.49
N TYR A 121 13.14 -1.48 13.67
CA TYR A 121 13.92 -0.78 14.69
C TYR A 121 14.74 0.33 14.04
N THR A 122 15.10 1.33 14.84
CA THR A 122 16.17 2.28 14.51
C THR A 122 17.49 1.80 15.13
N ASP A 123 18.62 2.26 14.61
CA ASP A 123 19.97 1.92 15.12
C ASP A 123 20.18 2.34 16.60
N SER A 124 19.30 3.16 17.18
CA SER A 124 19.34 3.58 18.59
C SER A 124 18.51 2.70 19.54
N GLY A 125 17.91 1.60 19.07
CA GLY A 125 17.08 0.70 19.90
C GLY A 125 15.75 1.30 20.36
N SER A 126 15.42 2.51 19.91
CA SER A 126 14.21 3.25 20.25
C SER A 126 13.16 3.10 19.14
N ARG A 127 11.90 2.81 19.49
CA ARG A 127 10.82 2.67 18.50
C ARG A 127 10.35 4.05 18.00
N PHE A 128 11.11 4.78 17.18
CA PHE A 128 10.57 5.98 16.51
C PHE A 128 11.29 6.28 15.17
N TYR A 129 10.52 6.27 14.07
CA TYR A 129 10.72 6.93 12.76
C TYR A 129 12.17 7.14 12.29
N GLY A 130 12.84 6.04 11.98
CA GLY A 130 14.19 6.02 11.38
C GLY A 130 14.60 4.59 11.04
N LEU A 131 13.74 3.88 10.31
CA LEU A 131 13.86 2.44 10.10
C LEU A 131 15.02 2.14 9.14
N THR A 132 16.05 1.45 9.62
CA THR A 132 17.16 0.98 8.78
C THR A 132 17.02 -0.49 8.42
N HIS A 133 16.51 -1.35 9.32
CA HIS A 133 16.45 -2.79 9.09
C HIS A 133 15.18 -3.46 9.65
N PRO A 134 14.56 -4.41 8.91
CA PRO A 134 13.47 -5.22 9.41
C PRO A 134 13.98 -6.28 10.40
N SER A 135 13.25 -6.50 11.48
CA SER A 135 13.48 -7.57 12.44
C SER A 135 12.24 -8.47 12.51
N PHE A 136 12.44 -9.74 12.17
CA PHE A 136 11.39 -10.74 12.25
C PHE A 136 11.34 -11.30 13.68
N LEU A 137 10.24 -11.04 14.39
CA LEU A 137 9.97 -11.66 15.68
C LEU A 137 9.47 -13.09 15.50
N HIS A 138 8.77 -13.34 14.40
CA HIS A 138 8.26 -14.64 14.01
C HIS A 138 8.22 -14.75 12.49
N PHE A 139 8.68 -15.88 11.96
CA PHE A 139 8.58 -16.24 10.55
C PHE A 139 8.66 -17.77 10.44
N PRO A 140 7.92 -18.41 9.51
CA PRO A 140 7.97 -19.87 9.34
C PRO A 140 9.35 -20.39 8.99
N GLU A 141 9.64 -21.65 9.31
CA GLU A 141 10.88 -22.31 8.90
C GLU A 141 10.98 -22.39 7.36
N ASP A 142 12.20 -22.31 6.82
CA ASP A 142 12.41 -22.23 5.38
C ASP A 142 11.85 -23.45 4.62
N GLN A 143 11.90 -24.64 5.22
CA GLN A 143 11.33 -25.88 4.65
C GLN A 143 9.81 -25.81 4.43
N LEU A 144 9.11 -24.93 5.16
CA LEU A 144 7.68 -24.69 4.99
C LEU A 144 7.37 -23.74 3.84
N ILE A 145 8.38 -23.07 3.29
CA ILE A 145 8.28 -22.02 2.26
C ILE A 145 8.93 -22.43 0.94
N GLU A 146 10.03 -23.18 0.99
CA GLU A 146 10.82 -23.57 -0.17
C GLU A 146 9.97 -24.24 -1.27
N GLY A 147 10.07 -23.72 -2.49
CA GLY A 147 9.37 -24.21 -3.68
C GLY A 147 7.84 -23.97 -3.70
N ARG A 148 7.31 -23.18 -2.75
CA ARG A 148 5.86 -22.93 -2.62
C ARG A 148 5.45 -21.58 -3.19
N ASN A 149 4.24 -21.51 -3.74
CA ASN A 149 3.57 -20.26 -4.09
C ASN A 149 2.97 -19.67 -2.81
N VAL A 150 3.57 -18.60 -2.30
CA VAL A 150 3.21 -17.98 -1.01
C VAL A 150 2.42 -16.71 -1.25
N LEU A 151 1.16 -16.70 -0.85
CA LEU A 151 0.33 -15.49 -0.83
C LEU A 151 0.56 -14.75 0.50
N ILE A 152 1.32 -13.66 0.44
CA ILE A 152 1.52 -12.74 1.57
C ILE A 152 0.29 -11.82 1.65
N VAL A 153 -0.33 -11.74 2.83
CA VAL A 153 -1.54 -10.94 3.04
C VAL A 153 -1.30 -9.90 4.13
N ASP A 154 -1.60 -8.65 3.82
CA ASP A 154 -1.63 -7.53 4.77
C ASP A 154 -2.95 -6.75 4.63
N ASP A 155 -3.27 -5.89 5.60
CA ASP A 155 -4.43 -5.01 5.47
C ASP A 155 -4.12 -3.80 4.58
N VAL A 156 -2.96 -3.15 4.74
CA VAL A 156 -2.59 -1.96 3.98
C VAL A 156 -1.14 -1.98 3.50
N TRP A 157 -0.94 -1.65 2.22
CA TRP A 157 0.35 -1.21 1.70
C TRP A 157 0.45 0.31 1.81
N ASP A 158 1.07 0.77 2.91
CA ASP A 158 1.35 2.19 3.15
C ASP A 158 2.69 2.59 2.51
N THR A 159 3.78 2.65 3.29
CA THR A 159 5.13 2.90 2.74
C THR A 159 5.71 1.75 1.92
N GLY A 160 5.16 0.54 2.07
CA GLY A 160 5.63 -0.69 1.44
C GLY A 160 6.76 -1.42 2.18
N ARG A 161 7.31 -0.85 3.26
CA ARG A 161 8.47 -1.42 3.98
C ARG A 161 8.20 -2.82 4.51
N THR A 162 7.06 -3.00 5.18
CA THR A 162 6.61 -4.26 5.79
C THR A 162 6.47 -5.37 4.76
N ALA A 163 5.54 -5.21 3.83
CA ALA A 163 5.24 -6.22 2.81
C ALA A 163 6.47 -6.55 1.95
N ARG A 164 7.29 -5.56 1.59
CA ARG A 164 8.56 -5.78 0.88
C ARG A 164 9.54 -6.62 1.69
N SER A 165 9.72 -6.32 2.98
CA SER A 165 10.63 -7.08 3.84
C SER A 165 10.20 -8.55 3.93
N VAL A 166 8.90 -8.81 4.06
CA VAL A 166 8.33 -10.16 4.09
C VAL A 166 8.50 -10.85 2.73
N ARG A 167 8.22 -10.15 1.61
CA ARG A 167 8.47 -10.66 0.24
C ARG A 167 9.93 -11.09 0.07
N GLU A 168 10.88 -10.25 0.45
CA GLU A 168 12.31 -10.55 0.36
C GLU A 168 12.70 -11.74 1.27
N ARG A 169 12.10 -11.87 2.46
CA ARG A 169 12.34 -13.00 3.36
C ARG A 169 11.81 -14.32 2.80
N VAL A 170 10.67 -14.31 2.10
CA VAL A 170 10.11 -15.46 1.38
C VAL A 170 11.01 -15.87 0.21
N LEU A 171 11.46 -14.91 -0.60
CA LEU A 171 12.41 -15.18 -1.70
C LEU A 171 13.70 -15.84 -1.18
N ARG A 172 14.25 -15.34 -0.07
CA ARG A 172 15.45 -15.93 0.56
C ARG A 172 15.22 -17.35 1.08
N ALA A 173 14.00 -17.70 1.45
CA ALA A 173 13.61 -19.07 1.83
C ALA A 173 13.36 -19.99 0.62
N GLY A 174 13.51 -19.49 -0.62
CA GLY A 174 13.25 -20.25 -1.85
C GLY A 174 11.77 -20.37 -2.21
N GLY A 175 10.90 -19.54 -1.66
CA GLY A 175 9.48 -19.48 -2.05
C GLY A 175 9.21 -18.47 -3.16
N GLU A 176 8.03 -18.59 -3.78
CA GLU A 176 7.53 -17.69 -4.83
C GLU A 176 6.44 -16.78 -4.25
N PRO A 177 6.76 -15.53 -3.84
CA PRO A 177 5.79 -14.67 -3.17
C PRO A 177 4.86 -13.96 -4.16
N SER A 178 3.62 -13.76 -3.72
CA SER A 178 2.72 -12.72 -4.24
C SER A 178 2.11 -11.97 -3.06
N VAL A 179 1.94 -10.65 -3.16
CA VAL A 179 1.42 -9.79 -2.10
C VAL A 179 0.00 -9.35 -2.44
N ALA A 180 -0.93 -9.58 -1.51
CA ALA A 180 -2.30 -9.08 -1.55
C ALA A 180 -2.57 -8.17 -0.35
N VAL A 181 -3.15 -6.99 -0.60
CA VAL A 181 -3.56 -6.04 0.46
C VAL A 181 -4.99 -5.56 0.26
N LEU A 182 -5.71 -5.22 1.34
CA LEU A 182 -7.03 -4.59 1.17
C LEU A 182 -6.87 -3.21 0.54
N HIS A 183 -6.00 -2.38 1.11
CA HIS A 183 -5.76 -1.01 0.65
C HIS A 183 -4.32 -0.80 0.19
N PHE A 184 -4.15 -0.08 -0.92
CA PHE A 184 -2.86 0.42 -1.37
C PHE A 184 -2.85 1.96 -1.33
N LYS A 185 -1.78 2.57 -0.81
CA LYS A 185 -1.59 4.02 -0.73
C LYS A 185 -0.50 4.50 -1.69
N PRO A 186 -0.81 4.81 -2.97
CA PRO A 186 0.21 5.09 -3.99
C PRO A 186 1.10 6.29 -3.64
N TYR A 187 0.54 7.32 -3.00
CA TYR A 187 1.28 8.54 -2.67
C TYR A 187 2.22 8.39 -1.46
N ARG A 188 2.00 7.38 -0.62
CA ARG A 188 2.87 7.06 0.53
C ARG A 188 3.90 5.99 0.20
N ASN A 189 3.75 5.30 -0.92
CA ASN A 189 4.68 4.27 -1.35
C ASN A 189 6.09 4.83 -1.55
N GLN A 190 7.09 4.20 -0.93
CA GLN A 190 8.47 4.67 -0.95
C GLN A 190 9.36 3.88 -1.91
N PHE A 191 8.77 2.94 -2.65
CA PHE A 191 9.48 2.02 -3.53
C PHE A 191 8.83 2.01 -4.91
N ASP A 192 9.58 1.59 -5.93
CA ASP A 192 9.03 1.36 -7.28
C ASP A 192 8.13 0.10 -7.33
N ASP A 193 8.25 -0.77 -6.33
CA ASP A 193 7.40 -1.94 -6.14
C ASP A 193 6.01 -1.57 -5.64
N MET A 194 5.04 -2.38 -6.03
CA MET A 194 3.63 -2.29 -5.61
C MET A 194 3.12 -3.69 -5.20
N PRO A 195 2.00 -3.78 -4.45
CA PRO A 195 1.38 -5.08 -4.21
C PRO A 195 0.92 -5.71 -5.53
N ASP A 196 1.04 -7.04 -5.64
CA ASP A 196 0.57 -7.78 -6.82
C ASP A 196 -0.95 -7.71 -6.96
N PHE A 197 -1.64 -7.67 -5.82
CA PHE A 197 -3.09 -7.55 -5.73
C PHE A 197 -3.46 -6.54 -4.64
N PHE A 198 -4.40 -5.65 -4.93
CA PHE A 198 -5.02 -4.77 -3.95
C PHE A 198 -6.52 -4.64 -4.24
N ALA A 199 -7.36 -4.47 -3.24
CA ALA A 199 -8.80 -4.29 -3.47
C ALA A 199 -9.09 -2.84 -3.88
N GLU A 200 -8.58 -1.87 -3.10
CA GLU A 200 -8.86 -0.44 -3.27
C GLU A 200 -7.59 0.42 -3.10
N THR A 201 -7.60 1.61 -3.68
CA THR A 201 -6.58 2.65 -3.44
C THR A 201 -7.18 3.79 -2.66
N THR A 202 -6.49 4.26 -1.62
CA THR A 202 -6.93 5.40 -0.81
C THR A 202 -5.73 6.17 -0.29
N ASP A 203 -5.93 7.44 0.03
CA ASP A 203 -4.94 8.26 0.77
C ASP A 203 -5.37 8.50 2.22
N SER A 204 -6.63 8.18 2.53
CA SER A 204 -7.28 8.36 3.83
C SER A 204 -6.66 7.49 4.91
N TRP A 205 -6.77 7.94 6.16
CA TRP A 205 -6.48 7.08 7.31
C TRP A 205 -7.62 6.08 7.49
N ILE A 206 -7.34 4.79 7.37
CA ILE A 206 -8.35 3.73 7.43
C ILE A 206 -8.48 3.26 8.88
N MET A 207 -9.70 3.20 9.40
CA MET A 207 -10.02 2.59 10.68
C MET A 207 -10.64 1.21 10.42
N TYR A 208 -9.89 0.14 10.67
CA TYR A 208 -10.40 -1.22 10.44
C TYR A 208 -11.28 -1.71 11.59
N ALA A 209 -12.25 -2.56 11.27
CA ALA A 209 -13.22 -3.12 12.22
C ALA A 209 -12.62 -3.86 13.43
N TRP A 210 -11.36 -4.32 13.35
CA TRP A 210 -10.65 -5.00 14.44
C TRP A 210 -9.72 -4.08 15.24
N GLU A 211 -9.60 -2.81 14.87
CA GLU A 211 -8.82 -1.83 15.60
C GLU A 211 -9.68 -1.18 16.69
N PRO A 212 -9.10 -0.89 17.88
CA PRO A 212 -9.83 -0.18 18.90
C PRO A 212 -10.26 1.19 18.38
N SER A 213 -11.49 1.60 18.71
CA SER A 213 -11.92 2.94 18.38
C SER A 213 -11.01 3.94 19.11
N PRO A 214 -10.57 5.04 18.46
CA PRO A 214 -9.68 6.02 19.08
C PRO A 214 -10.32 6.74 20.27
N ASP A 215 -11.66 6.65 20.39
CA ASP A 215 -12.44 7.28 21.45
C ASP A 215 -12.61 6.40 22.70
N GLU A 216 -12.18 5.13 22.65
CA GLU A 216 -12.16 4.25 23.82
C GLU A 216 -10.82 4.36 24.56
N PRO A 217 -10.80 4.75 25.85
CA PRO A 217 -9.58 4.78 26.63
C PRO A 217 -9.01 3.37 26.68
N SER A 218 -7.76 3.22 26.27
CA SER A 218 -7.05 1.95 26.40
C SER A 218 -6.97 1.58 27.88
N GLU A 219 -7.83 0.65 28.30
CA GLU A 219 -7.58 -0.08 29.53
C GLU A 219 -6.20 -0.73 29.35
N GLN A 220 -5.24 -0.22 30.11
CA GLN A 220 -3.86 -0.68 30.07
C GLN A 220 -3.88 -2.19 30.30
N ALA A 221 -3.40 -2.94 29.30
CA ALA A 221 -3.23 -4.38 29.42
C ALA A 221 -2.43 -4.68 30.70
N PRO A 222 -2.80 -5.75 31.44
CA PRO A 222 -2.16 -6.11 32.71
C PRO A 222 -0.66 -6.42 32.57
#